data_AF-A0A0E9MTU6-F1
#
_entry.id   AF-A0A0E9MTU6-F1
#
_cell.length_a   1.000
_cell.length_b   1.000
_cell.length_c   1.000
_cell.angle_alpha   90.00
_cell.angle_beta   90.00
_cell.angle_gamma   90.00
#
_symmetry.space_group_name_H-M   'P 1'
#
loop_
_entity.id
_entity.type
_entity.pdbx_description
1 polymer ?
#
loop_
_entity_poly.entity_id
_entity_poly.type
_entity_poly.pdbx_seq_one_letter_code
_entity_poly.pdbx_strand_id
1 'polypeptide(L)'
;MTPHMMLNTRSLTPPSRTYYIRETVVVAAKVRNENGRAFSNGRKGSIATLRPAAASKVRNGWKADARSLLVKLVAVAVATSQSHLHAPRRGVCDSQGQELKQQGETMATVAGELPVGGRRDDHLSGTPRAHSADRWIFVAMAMWFIGIVLVGFIPDSMMKVGMVRAGARAPFPLVLHVHAVLMGSFLLLLLAQTLMVATGRCALHKQVGVAAFVLVPALVVVGLLLAPTMYYQVWGGAHFGPPQVRAALAPVVPLLENILLLQINAGVLFAAFMTIALRARATHSGLHKRMVFLATAVPLGAAIDRMSWLPSSMPANPWATDAYVLAALAPLFVWDVVRHRRIHQAYVLFLGLYVPAAALVIVAWDKPWWHAAAHRIMGV
;
A
#
# COMPACT_ATOMS: atom_id res chain seq x y z
N MET A 1 -20.18 -68.71 11.58
CA MET A 1 -21.21 -67.71 11.93
C MET A 1 -20.53 -66.61 12.74
N THR A 2 -20.21 -65.51 12.08
CA THR A 2 -19.56 -64.31 12.65
C THR A 2 -20.04 -63.13 11.81
N PRO A 3 -20.56 -62.04 12.42
CA PRO A 3 -21.17 -60.96 11.65
C PRO A 3 -20.12 -59.95 11.17
N HIS A 4 -20.23 -59.55 9.91
CA HIS A 4 -19.49 -58.45 9.30
C HIS A 4 -19.98 -57.10 9.85
N MET A 5 -19.07 -56.30 10.40
CA MET A 5 -19.30 -54.89 10.71
C MET A 5 -18.63 -54.04 9.62
N MET A 6 -19.44 -53.38 8.78
CA MET A 6 -18.97 -52.40 7.82
C MET A 6 -18.50 -51.13 8.54
N LEU A 7 -17.23 -50.75 8.37
CA LEU A 7 -16.72 -49.44 8.77
C LEU A 7 -16.91 -48.45 7.62
N ASN A 8 -17.77 -47.46 7.86
CA ASN A 8 -18.03 -46.30 7.01
C ASN A 8 -16.87 -45.30 7.15
N THR A 9 -15.97 -45.24 6.16
CA THR A 9 -14.90 -44.24 6.08
C THR A 9 -15.45 -42.93 5.52
N ARG A 10 -15.96 -42.04 6.39
CA ARG A 10 -16.08 -40.62 6.05
C ARG A 10 -14.73 -39.93 6.25
N SER A 11 -14.18 -39.44 5.15
CA SER A 11 -13.00 -38.57 5.09
C SER A 11 -13.20 -37.30 5.92
N LEU A 12 -12.52 -37.20 7.06
CA LEU A 12 -12.37 -35.96 7.81
C LEU A 12 -11.23 -35.16 7.18
N THR A 13 -11.55 -34.21 6.30
CA THR A 13 -10.65 -33.10 5.98
C THR A 13 -10.45 -32.25 7.24
N PRO A 14 -9.21 -31.93 7.65
CA PRO A 14 -9.00 -31.05 8.79
C PRO A 14 -9.45 -29.62 8.47
N PRO A 15 -10.07 -28.89 9.43
CA PRO A 15 -10.47 -27.51 9.21
C PRO A 15 -9.25 -26.59 9.00
N SER A 16 -9.43 -25.55 8.20
CA SER A 16 -8.39 -24.60 7.83
C SER A 16 -7.86 -23.79 9.03
N ARG A 17 -6.54 -23.52 9.05
CA ARG A 17 -5.81 -22.76 10.10
C ARG A 17 -6.43 -21.41 10.46
N THR A 18 -7.25 -20.82 9.60
CA THR A 18 -7.97 -19.56 9.82
C THR A 18 -9.01 -19.66 10.94
N TYR A 19 -9.53 -20.86 11.22
CA TYR A 19 -10.54 -21.09 12.27
C TYR A 19 -9.94 -20.98 13.69
N TYR A 20 -8.70 -21.45 13.89
CA TYR A 20 -8.03 -21.42 15.20
C TYR A 20 -7.77 -20.00 15.71
N ILE A 21 -7.46 -19.05 14.82
CA ILE A 21 -7.17 -17.67 15.25
C ILE A 21 -8.45 -16.95 15.72
N ARG A 22 -9.62 -17.25 15.13
CA ARG A 22 -10.89 -16.65 15.56
C ARG A 22 -11.39 -17.20 16.88
N GLU A 23 -11.34 -18.51 17.11
CA GLU A 23 -11.87 -19.08 18.35
C GLU A 23 -10.99 -18.78 19.57
N THR A 24 -9.66 -18.82 19.41
CA THR A 24 -8.75 -18.59 20.55
C THR A 24 -8.88 -17.18 21.13
N VAL A 25 -9.17 -16.18 20.29
CA VAL A 25 -9.37 -14.79 20.71
C VAL A 25 -10.76 -14.57 21.34
N VAL A 26 -11.80 -15.26 20.86
CA VAL A 26 -13.15 -15.19 21.43
C VAL A 26 -13.22 -15.90 22.79
N VAL A 27 -12.53 -17.03 22.96
CA VAL A 27 -12.46 -17.75 24.24
C VAL A 27 -11.70 -16.93 25.29
N ALA A 28 -10.59 -16.27 24.93
CA ALA A 28 -9.87 -15.39 25.85
C ALA A 28 -10.72 -14.19 26.33
N ALA A 29 -11.56 -13.63 25.46
CA ALA A 29 -12.49 -12.55 25.82
C ALA A 29 -13.64 -13.04 26.73
N LYS A 30 -14.12 -14.26 26.51
CA LYS A 30 -15.22 -14.85 27.30
C LYS A 30 -14.76 -15.28 28.71
N VAL A 31 -13.59 -15.89 28.83
CA VAL A 31 -13.01 -16.31 30.12
C VAL A 31 -12.70 -15.11 31.04
N ARG A 32 -12.33 -13.96 30.47
CA ARG A 32 -12.14 -12.72 31.25
C ARG A 32 -13.43 -12.21 31.88
N ASN A 33 -14.58 -12.49 31.26
CA ASN A 33 -15.89 -12.06 31.74
C ASN A 33 -16.45 -12.99 32.83
N GLU A 34 -16.08 -14.28 32.81
CA GLU A 34 -16.57 -15.29 33.76
C GLU A 34 -15.79 -15.31 35.09
N ASN A 35 -14.53 -14.83 35.09
CA ASN A 35 -13.68 -14.79 36.29
C ASN A 35 -13.88 -13.55 37.18
N GLY A 36 -14.78 -12.63 36.82
CA GLY A 36 -15.14 -11.47 37.63
C GLY A 36 -16.21 -11.77 38.67
N ARG A 37 -15.94 -12.63 39.66
CA ARG A 37 -16.83 -12.79 40.83
C ARG A 37 -16.54 -11.71 41.87
N ALA A 38 -17.55 -10.88 42.09
CA ALA A 38 -17.62 -9.88 43.13
C ALA A 38 -17.52 -10.50 44.53
N PHE A 39 -16.65 -9.94 45.37
CA PHE A 39 -16.69 -10.10 46.81
C PHE A 39 -17.87 -9.28 47.35
N SER A 40 -18.82 -9.93 48.00
CA SER A 40 -19.89 -9.26 48.74
C SER A 40 -19.38 -8.81 50.10
N ASN A 41 -19.53 -7.52 50.44
CA ASN A 41 -19.92 -7.13 51.79
C ASN A 41 -20.49 -5.70 51.87
N GLY A 42 -21.77 -5.64 52.25
CA GLY A 42 -22.52 -4.60 52.96
C GLY A 42 -22.15 -3.11 52.84
N ARG A 43 -22.97 -2.34 52.11
CA ARG A 43 -23.84 -1.30 52.69
C ARG A 43 -24.87 -0.78 51.68
N LYS A 44 -26.12 -0.67 52.12
CA LYS A 44 -27.29 -0.18 51.38
C LYS A 44 -27.08 1.27 50.92
N GLY A 45 -27.41 1.56 49.65
CA GLY A 45 -27.43 2.92 49.11
C GLY A 45 -28.08 2.98 47.72
N SER A 46 -29.34 3.42 47.71
CA SER A 46 -30.20 3.91 46.62
C SER A 46 -29.82 3.72 45.14
N ILE A 47 -30.74 3.09 44.40
CA ILE A 47 -30.77 3.00 42.93
C ILE A 47 -31.23 4.34 42.34
N ALA A 48 -30.40 4.95 41.49
CA ALA A 48 -30.83 5.93 40.50
C ALA A 48 -30.49 5.39 39.10
N THR A 49 -31.53 5.00 38.37
CA THR A 49 -31.47 4.53 36.98
C THR A 49 -31.11 5.68 36.02
N LEU A 50 -29.97 5.60 35.33
CA LEU A 50 -29.66 6.43 34.16
C LEU A 50 -29.70 5.57 32.87
N ARG A 51 -30.61 5.95 31.95
CA ARG A 51 -30.85 5.33 30.63
C ARG A 51 -29.65 5.51 29.68
N PRO A 52 -29.39 4.59 28.74
CA PRO A 52 -28.32 4.73 27.75
C PRO A 52 -28.82 5.46 26.48
N ALA A 53 -28.76 6.78 26.45
CA ALA A 53 -29.08 7.58 25.25
C ALA A 53 -27.84 8.15 24.52
N ALA A 54 -26.65 8.06 25.13
CA ALA A 54 -25.45 8.73 24.61
C ALA A 54 -24.65 7.92 23.55
N ALA A 55 -24.79 6.59 23.52
CA ALA A 55 -23.96 5.74 22.66
C ALA A 55 -24.38 5.73 21.17
N SER A 56 -25.65 5.99 20.85
CA SER A 56 -26.13 6.02 19.45
C SER A 56 -25.75 7.33 18.73
N LYS A 57 -25.66 8.45 19.47
CA LYS A 57 -25.37 9.79 18.92
C LYS A 57 -23.91 9.91 18.46
N VAL A 58 -22.98 9.32 19.19
CA VAL A 58 -21.54 9.32 18.87
C VAL A 58 -21.22 8.47 17.63
N ARG A 59 -21.93 7.35 17.44
CA ARG A 59 -21.74 6.45 16.28
C ARG A 59 -22.24 7.07 14.97
N ASN A 60 -23.27 7.93 15.03
CA ASN A 60 -23.84 8.58 13.85
C ASN A 60 -23.07 9.86 13.44
N GLY A 61 -22.44 10.57 14.39
CA GLY A 61 -21.60 11.73 14.10
C GLY A 61 -20.39 11.40 13.21
N TRP A 62 -19.68 10.30 13.51
CA TRP A 62 -18.48 9.91 12.75
C TRP A 62 -18.74 9.52 11.28
N LYS A 63 -19.90 8.92 10.98
CA LYS A 63 -20.29 8.60 9.59
C LYS A 63 -20.65 9.87 8.82
N ALA A 64 -21.24 10.86 9.48
CA ALA A 64 -21.55 12.14 8.88
C ALA A 64 -20.28 12.96 8.61
N ASP A 65 -19.32 12.96 9.53
CA ASP A 65 -18.09 13.75 9.41
C ASP A 65 -17.11 13.19 8.38
N ALA A 66 -16.95 11.86 8.29
CA ALA A 66 -16.11 11.24 7.27
C ALA A 66 -16.70 11.38 5.85
N ARG A 67 -18.03 11.25 5.71
CA ARG A 67 -18.72 11.54 4.44
C ARG A 67 -18.63 13.02 4.09
N SER A 68 -18.78 13.92 5.06
CA SER A 68 -18.66 15.37 4.91
C SER A 68 -17.25 15.77 4.46
N LEU A 69 -16.20 15.19 5.02
CA LEU A 69 -14.81 15.43 4.61
C LEU A 69 -14.52 14.89 3.20
N LEU A 70 -14.99 13.67 2.88
CA LEU A 70 -14.83 13.09 1.55
C LEU A 70 -15.59 13.91 0.48
N VAL A 71 -16.83 14.31 0.79
CA VAL A 71 -17.65 15.16 -0.09
C VAL A 71 -17.04 16.56 -0.21
N LYS A 72 -16.49 17.15 0.85
CA LYS A 72 -15.77 18.43 0.77
C LYS A 72 -14.49 18.33 -0.05
N LEU A 73 -13.72 17.25 0.07
CA LEU A 73 -12.52 17.02 -0.74
C LEU A 73 -12.86 16.80 -2.23
N VAL A 74 -13.90 15.99 -2.51
CA VAL A 74 -14.42 15.80 -3.87
C VAL A 74 -15.01 17.10 -4.41
N ALA A 75 -15.74 17.86 -3.61
CA ALA A 75 -16.32 19.15 -4.01
C ALA A 75 -15.25 20.21 -4.24
N VAL A 76 -14.17 20.25 -3.46
CA VAL A 76 -13.02 21.13 -3.73
C VAL A 76 -12.32 20.73 -5.03
N ALA A 77 -12.16 19.43 -5.30
CA ALA A 77 -11.60 18.93 -6.55
C ALA A 77 -12.50 19.22 -7.77
N VAL A 78 -13.83 19.16 -7.61
CA VAL A 78 -14.81 19.48 -8.66
C VAL A 78 -14.96 20.99 -8.85
N ALA A 79 -14.97 21.79 -7.78
CA ALA A 79 -15.07 23.25 -7.85
C ALA A 79 -13.83 23.87 -8.49
N THR A 80 -12.63 23.36 -8.21
CA THR A 80 -11.40 23.75 -8.92
C THR A 80 -11.37 23.30 -10.39
N SER A 81 -12.20 22.32 -10.77
CA SER A 81 -12.39 21.90 -12.17
C SER A 81 -13.39 22.80 -12.92
N GLN A 82 -14.36 23.43 -12.26
CA GLN A 82 -15.39 24.26 -12.92
C GLN A 82 -14.99 25.73 -13.07
N SER A 83 -14.15 26.28 -12.18
CA SER A 83 -13.79 27.72 -12.18
C SER A 83 -12.82 28.16 -13.29
N HIS A 84 -12.41 27.28 -14.23
CA HIS A 84 -11.35 27.60 -15.20
C HIS A 84 -11.66 27.20 -16.66
N LEU A 85 -12.93 27.16 -17.05
CA LEU A 85 -13.34 26.92 -18.44
C LEU A 85 -12.89 28.01 -19.45
N HIS A 86 -12.19 29.08 -19.03
CA HIS A 86 -11.81 30.21 -19.88
C HIS A 86 -10.30 30.57 -19.92
N ALA A 87 -9.39 29.69 -19.46
CA ALA A 87 -7.95 29.94 -19.58
C ALA A 87 -7.35 29.34 -20.88
N PRO A 88 -6.54 30.08 -21.65
CA PRO A 88 -5.91 29.56 -22.86
C PRO A 88 -4.88 28.47 -22.51
N ARG A 89 -5.04 27.30 -23.15
CA ARG A 89 -4.20 26.12 -22.95
C ARG A 89 -2.82 26.32 -23.59
N ARG A 90 -1.79 26.55 -22.78
CA ARG A 90 -0.38 26.43 -23.21
C ARG A 90 0.09 24.97 -23.15
N GLY A 91 0.96 24.64 -24.10
CA GLY A 91 1.36 23.30 -24.51
C GLY A 91 2.05 22.42 -23.46
N VAL A 92 2.22 21.17 -23.89
CA VAL A 92 2.65 19.98 -23.15
C VAL A 92 4.03 20.17 -22.51
N CYS A 93 4.22 19.49 -21.38
CA CYS A 93 5.43 19.40 -20.55
C CYS A 93 6.65 18.76 -21.26
N ASP A 94 6.91 19.04 -22.52
CA ASP A 94 8.15 18.62 -23.19
C ASP A 94 9.21 19.69 -22.99
N SER A 95 10.27 19.34 -22.27
CA SER A 95 11.43 20.20 -22.02
C SER A 95 12.34 20.38 -23.23
N GLN A 96 11.82 20.28 -24.47
CA GLN A 96 12.62 20.42 -25.70
C GLN A 96 12.00 21.36 -26.76
N GLY A 97 10.96 22.12 -26.45
CA GLY A 97 10.23 22.90 -27.46
C GLY A 97 10.59 24.38 -27.63
N GLN A 98 11.66 24.92 -27.04
CA GLN A 98 11.93 26.37 -27.05
C GLN A 98 13.21 26.84 -27.77
N GLU A 99 13.92 25.98 -28.51
CA GLU A 99 15.21 26.36 -29.12
C GLU A 99 15.23 26.37 -30.66
N LEU A 100 14.07 26.36 -31.34
CA LEU A 100 14.00 26.41 -32.81
C LEU A 100 13.29 27.66 -33.35
N LYS A 101 13.49 28.83 -32.70
CA LYS A 101 12.95 30.08 -33.24
C LYS A 101 13.88 31.28 -33.07
N GLN A 102 15.13 31.13 -33.51
CA GLN A 102 15.99 32.24 -33.94
C GLN A 102 17.30 31.66 -34.49
N GLN A 103 17.37 31.45 -35.81
CA GLN A 103 18.60 31.65 -36.57
C GLN A 103 18.28 31.66 -38.06
N GLY A 104 18.81 32.69 -38.72
CA GLY A 104 18.44 33.12 -40.04
C GLY A 104 19.06 32.31 -41.17
N GLU A 105 18.69 32.76 -42.36
CA GLU A 105 19.17 32.39 -43.68
C GLU A 105 20.69 32.16 -43.73
N THR A 106 21.12 30.94 -44.07
CA THR A 106 22.29 30.72 -44.94
C THR A 106 22.23 29.32 -45.54
N MET A 107 22.30 29.25 -46.88
CA MET A 107 22.45 28.01 -47.65
C MET A 107 23.89 27.53 -47.53
N ALA A 108 24.11 26.35 -46.95
CA ALA A 108 25.35 25.59 -47.11
C ALA A 108 25.09 24.08 -46.93
N THR A 109 25.41 23.32 -47.97
CA THR A 109 25.45 21.86 -48.02
C THR A 109 26.44 21.31 -46.98
N VAL A 110 25.98 20.46 -46.06
CA VAL A 110 26.85 19.59 -45.24
C VAL A 110 26.24 18.19 -45.15
N ALA A 111 27.13 17.21 -45.29
CA ALA A 111 26.93 15.78 -45.37
C ALA A 111 25.97 15.21 -44.31
N GLY A 112 25.19 14.21 -44.72
CA GLY A 112 24.28 13.47 -43.85
C GLY A 112 25.03 12.66 -42.81
N GLU A 113 25.07 13.18 -41.58
CA GLU A 113 25.17 12.34 -40.40
C GLU A 113 23.79 11.73 -40.11
N LEU A 114 23.72 10.40 -40.12
CA LEU A 114 22.57 9.66 -39.65
C LEU A 114 22.28 10.07 -38.19
N PRO A 115 21.07 10.53 -37.85
CA PRO A 115 20.76 10.84 -36.46
C PRO A 115 20.85 9.55 -35.64
N VAL A 116 21.87 9.47 -34.78
CA VAL A 116 21.94 8.49 -33.70
C VAL A 116 20.62 8.60 -32.93
N GLY A 117 19.92 7.47 -32.86
CA GLY A 117 18.50 7.38 -32.50
C GLY A 117 18.11 8.23 -31.30
N GLY A 118 17.56 9.41 -31.58
CA GLY A 118 16.73 10.15 -30.65
C GLY A 118 15.60 9.22 -30.23
N ARG A 119 15.61 8.82 -28.95
CA ARG A 119 14.59 8.00 -28.33
C ARG A 119 13.27 8.74 -28.45
N ARG A 120 12.47 8.41 -29.47
CA ARG A 120 11.15 9.02 -29.72
C ARG A 120 10.33 8.97 -28.43
N ASP A 121 10.07 10.15 -27.88
CA ASP A 121 9.09 10.35 -26.81
C ASP A 121 7.72 9.79 -27.24
N ASP A 122 6.87 9.46 -26.25
CA ASP A 122 5.53 8.86 -26.38
C ASP A 122 4.54 9.76 -27.19
N HIS A 123 4.85 10.16 -28.43
CA HIS A 123 4.03 11.04 -29.28
C HIS A 123 2.89 10.32 -30.01
N LEU A 124 2.58 9.06 -29.67
CA LEU A 124 1.70 8.22 -30.49
C LEU A 124 0.19 8.54 -30.40
N SER A 125 -0.22 9.53 -29.63
CA SER A 125 -1.62 9.96 -29.57
C SER A 125 -1.86 11.24 -30.37
N GLY A 126 -1.79 11.14 -31.70
CA GLY A 126 -1.97 12.24 -32.68
C GLY A 126 -3.33 12.98 -32.67
N THR A 127 -4.15 12.82 -31.62
CA THR A 127 -5.36 13.61 -31.40
C THR A 127 -5.39 14.18 -29.97
N PRO A 128 -5.94 15.39 -29.75
CA PRO A 128 -6.01 16.01 -28.42
C PRO A 128 -6.71 15.15 -27.36
N ARG A 129 -7.71 14.35 -27.76
CA ARG A 129 -8.43 13.42 -26.88
C ARG A 129 -7.53 12.26 -26.42
N ALA A 130 -6.71 11.73 -27.32
CA ALA A 130 -5.81 10.65 -26.97
C ALA A 130 -4.72 11.14 -25.98
N HIS A 131 -4.18 12.35 -26.19
CA HIS A 131 -3.31 13.03 -25.21
C HIS A 131 -3.96 13.32 -23.85
N SER A 132 -5.29 13.48 -23.79
CA SER A 132 -6.01 13.68 -22.53
C SER A 132 -6.17 12.36 -21.79
N ALA A 133 -6.65 11.31 -22.45
CA ALA A 133 -6.83 9.99 -21.86
C ALA A 133 -5.50 9.43 -21.30
N ASP A 134 -4.39 9.66 -22.02
CA ASP A 134 -3.05 9.21 -21.61
C ASP A 134 -2.54 9.90 -20.33
N ARG A 135 -3.14 11.04 -19.94
CA ARG A 135 -2.86 11.71 -18.66
C ARG A 135 -3.80 11.25 -17.55
N TRP A 136 -5.08 11.05 -17.88
CA TRP A 136 -6.11 10.66 -16.91
C TRP A 136 -5.96 9.22 -16.41
N ILE A 137 -5.33 8.32 -17.16
CA ILE A 137 -5.01 6.97 -16.66
C ILE A 137 -4.17 7.02 -15.37
N PHE A 138 -3.22 7.96 -15.25
CA PHE A 138 -2.40 8.08 -14.04
C PHE A 138 -3.20 8.59 -12.84
N VAL A 139 -4.19 9.46 -13.07
CA VAL A 139 -5.14 9.87 -12.02
C VAL A 139 -5.98 8.67 -11.56
N ALA A 140 -6.51 7.89 -12.52
CA ALA A 140 -7.28 6.69 -12.23
C ALA A 140 -6.45 5.67 -11.46
N MET A 141 -5.19 5.47 -11.81
CA MET A 141 -4.26 4.60 -11.10
C MET A 141 -3.96 5.11 -9.68
N ALA A 142 -3.78 6.41 -9.48
CA ALA A 142 -3.55 6.98 -8.14
C ALA A 142 -4.78 6.75 -7.24
N MET A 143 -5.97 7.00 -7.77
CA MET A 143 -7.24 6.71 -7.08
C MET A 143 -7.41 5.21 -6.79
N TRP A 144 -7.04 4.35 -7.74
CA TRP A 144 -7.07 2.90 -7.58
C TRP A 144 -6.16 2.44 -6.43
N PHE A 145 -4.91 2.93 -6.36
CA PHE A 145 -3.98 2.61 -5.28
C PHE A 145 -4.47 3.10 -3.92
N ILE A 146 -5.03 4.33 -3.87
CA ILE A 146 -5.69 4.83 -2.65
C ILE A 146 -6.84 3.91 -2.26
N GLY A 147 -7.68 3.49 -3.21
CA GLY A 147 -8.77 2.54 -2.98
C GLY A 147 -8.29 1.23 -2.36
N ILE A 148 -7.24 0.62 -2.92
CA ILE A 148 -6.61 -0.59 -2.37
C ILE A 148 -6.17 -0.38 -0.92
N VAL A 149 -5.46 0.72 -0.64
CA VAL A 149 -4.96 1.03 0.70
C VAL A 149 -6.10 1.20 1.70
N LEU A 150 -7.16 1.92 1.35
CA LEU A 150 -8.31 2.13 2.22
C LEU A 150 -9.07 0.82 2.49
N VAL A 151 -9.31 0.00 1.46
CA VAL A 151 -9.99 -1.29 1.59
C VAL A 151 -9.19 -2.26 2.46
N GLY A 152 -7.87 -2.28 2.31
CA GLY A 152 -6.99 -3.14 3.10
C GLY A 152 -6.86 -2.70 4.56
N PHE A 153 -6.62 -1.41 4.81
CA PHE A 153 -6.24 -0.92 6.13
C PHE A 153 -7.42 -0.47 7.01
N ILE A 154 -8.52 0.06 6.46
CA ILE A 154 -9.60 0.60 7.31
C ILE A 154 -10.24 -0.50 8.17
N PRO A 155 -10.71 -1.65 7.63
CA PRO A 155 -11.36 -2.67 8.44
C PRO A 155 -10.42 -3.27 9.49
N ASP A 156 -9.18 -3.57 9.08
CA ASP A 156 -8.13 -4.11 9.95
C ASP A 156 -7.79 -3.14 11.10
N SER A 157 -7.64 -1.85 10.80
CA SER A 157 -7.35 -0.82 11.79
C SER A 157 -8.50 -0.62 12.78
N MET A 158 -9.75 -0.61 12.30
CA MET A 158 -10.92 -0.47 13.17
C MET A 158 -11.05 -1.64 14.14
N MET A 159 -10.84 -2.88 13.66
CA MET A 159 -10.80 -4.06 14.51
C MET A 159 -9.71 -3.95 15.58
N LYS A 160 -8.47 -3.60 15.18
CA LYS A 160 -7.35 -3.51 16.12
C LYS A 160 -7.48 -2.37 17.12
N VAL A 161 -8.03 -1.22 16.72
CA VAL A 161 -8.37 -0.13 17.66
C VAL A 161 -9.43 -0.59 18.67
N GLY A 162 -10.42 -1.37 18.24
CA GLY A 162 -11.38 -2.02 19.14
C GLY A 162 -10.70 -2.92 20.17
N MET A 163 -9.73 -3.73 19.73
CA MET A 163 -8.94 -4.59 20.63
C MET A 163 -8.11 -3.79 21.64
N VAL A 164 -7.51 -2.67 21.23
CA VAL A 164 -6.80 -1.77 22.16
C VAL A 164 -7.76 -1.19 23.20
N ARG A 165 -8.94 -0.72 22.79
CA ARG A 165 -9.96 -0.18 23.71
C ARG A 165 -10.50 -1.24 24.69
N ALA A 166 -10.59 -2.48 24.25
CA ALA A 166 -10.98 -3.61 25.09
C ALA A 166 -9.84 -4.13 26.00
N GLY A 167 -8.64 -3.56 25.91
CA GLY A 167 -7.46 -4.02 26.64
C GLY A 167 -6.98 -5.41 26.20
N ALA A 168 -7.37 -5.87 25.01
CA ALA A 168 -6.97 -7.15 24.43
C ALA A 168 -5.65 -7.09 23.65
N ARG A 169 -5.13 -5.88 23.42
CA ARG A 169 -3.89 -5.63 22.69
C ARG A 169 -3.23 -4.34 23.22
N ALA A 170 -1.90 -4.30 23.21
CA ALA A 170 -1.12 -3.10 23.51
C ALA A 170 -1.35 -1.99 22.45
N PRO A 171 -1.27 -0.71 22.85
CA PRO A 171 -1.35 0.41 21.91
C PRO A 171 -0.37 0.28 20.74
N PHE A 172 -0.70 0.94 19.63
CA PHE A 172 0.20 1.00 18.49
C PHE A 172 1.42 1.87 18.81
N PRO A 173 2.63 1.48 18.36
CA PRO A 173 3.81 2.30 18.54
C PRO A 173 3.72 3.58 17.70
N LEU A 174 4.33 4.67 18.18
CA LEU A 174 4.29 5.98 17.52
C LEU A 174 4.76 5.91 16.05
N VAL A 175 5.80 5.11 15.77
CA VAL A 175 6.35 4.94 14.41
C VAL A 175 5.30 4.44 13.40
N LEU A 176 4.31 3.65 13.84
CA LEU A 176 3.23 3.19 12.97
C LEU A 176 2.30 4.34 12.57
N HIS A 177 2.01 5.26 13.50
CA HIS A 177 1.22 6.46 13.20
C HIS A 177 1.97 7.39 12.25
N VAL A 178 3.27 7.61 12.49
CA VAL A 178 4.13 8.42 11.61
C VAL A 178 4.17 7.82 10.21
N HIS A 179 4.36 6.50 10.09
CA HIS A 179 4.34 5.81 8.80
C HIS A 179 3.00 6.00 8.08
N ALA A 180 1.87 5.82 8.78
CA ALA A 180 0.55 5.99 8.21
C ALA A 180 0.31 7.42 7.69
N VAL A 181 0.75 8.44 8.44
CA VAL A 181 0.66 9.85 8.01
C VAL A 181 1.55 10.11 6.80
N LEU A 182 2.80 9.65 6.81
CA LEU A 182 3.72 9.86 5.70
C LEU A 182 3.23 9.15 4.42
N MET A 183 2.77 7.90 4.54
CA MET A 183 2.30 7.13 3.39
C MET A 183 0.99 7.70 2.85
N GLY A 184 0.07 8.09 3.72
CA GLY A 184 -1.15 8.80 3.32
C GLY A 184 -0.84 10.11 2.61
N SER A 185 0.10 10.90 3.14
CA SER A 185 0.57 12.13 2.51
C SER A 185 1.21 11.88 1.15
N PHE A 186 1.96 10.79 1.00
CA PHE A 186 2.61 10.41 -0.25
C PHE A 186 1.58 10.02 -1.33
N LEU A 187 0.55 9.26 -0.98
CA LEU A 187 -0.53 8.90 -1.90
C LEU A 187 -1.37 10.13 -2.30
N LEU A 188 -1.63 11.05 -1.37
CA LEU A 188 -2.29 12.31 -1.68
C LEU A 188 -1.42 13.20 -2.57
N LEU A 189 -0.11 13.24 -2.33
CA LEU A 189 0.83 13.92 -3.20
C LEU A 189 0.80 13.29 -4.61
N LEU A 190 0.87 11.96 -4.72
CA LEU A 190 0.79 11.25 -6.01
C LEU A 190 -0.50 11.61 -6.78
N LEU A 191 -1.64 11.62 -6.10
CA LEU A 191 -2.91 12.04 -6.70
C LEU A 191 -2.88 13.50 -7.14
N ALA A 192 -2.40 14.41 -6.28
CA ALA A 192 -2.27 15.82 -6.63
C ALA A 192 -1.33 16.04 -7.84
N GLN A 193 -0.20 15.34 -7.88
CA GLN A 193 0.76 15.40 -8.99
C GLN A 193 0.12 14.97 -10.31
N THR A 194 -0.60 13.85 -10.31
CA THR A 194 -1.28 13.37 -11.52
C THR A 194 -2.41 14.28 -11.95
N LEU A 195 -3.19 14.83 -11.01
CA LEU A 195 -4.24 15.82 -11.31
C LEU A 195 -3.67 17.11 -11.92
N MET A 196 -2.56 17.62 -11.38
CA MET A 196 -1.90 18.81 -11.93
C MET A 196 -1.44 18.57 -13.37
N VAL A 197 -0.84 17.42 -13.67
CA VAL A 197 -0.44 17.08 -15.05
C VAL A 197 -1.65 16.88 -15.96
N ALA A 198 -2.69 16.19 -15.50
CA ALA A 198 -3.92 15.96 -16.27
C ALA A 198 -4.66 17.27 -16.61
N THR A 199 -4.60 18.25 -15.71
CA THR A 199 -5.20 19.59 -15.89
C THR A 199 -4.26 20.60 -16.55
N GLY A 200 -3.05 20.20 -16.96
CA GLY A 200 -2.08 21.05 -17.64
C GLY A 200 -1.29 22.01 -16.74
N ARG A 201 -1.38 21.86 -15.42
CA ARG A 201 -0.69 22.69 -14.41
C ARG A 201 0.73 22.19 -14.12
N CYS A 202 1.52 22.07 -15.18
CA CYS A 202 2.89 21.56 -15.14
C CYS A 202 3.85 22.33 -14.22
N ALA A 203 3.71 23.67 -14.13
CA ALA A 203 4.54 24.48 -13.24
C ALA A 203 4.33 24.09 -11.76
N LEU A 204 3.06 23.90 -11.35
CA LEU A 204 2.73 23.47 -10.01
C LEU A 204 3.19 22.03 -9.73
N HIS A 205 3.10 21.13 -10.72
CA HIS A 205 3.68 19.79 -10.62
C HIS A 205 5.16 19.84 -10.25
N LYS A 206 5.95 20.69 -10.94
CA LYS A 206 7.38 20.86 -10.66
C LYS A 206 7.63 21.48 -9.27
N GLN A 207 6.87 22.51 -8.90
CA GLN A 207 7.03 23.20 -7.61
C GLN A 207 6.67 22.30 -6.42
N VAL A 208 5.47 21.71 -6.44
CA VAL A 208 4.97 20.86 -5.35
C VAL A 208 5.69 19.51 -5.34
N GLY A 209 6.15 19.02 -6.50
CA GLY A 209 6.88 17.76 -6.63
C GLY A 209 8.19 17.73 -5.83
N VAL A 210 8.74 18.90 -5.46
CA VAL A 210 9.91 19.00 -4.57
C VAL A 210 9.65 18.35 -3.21
N ALA A 211 8.41 18.34 -2.72
CA ALA A 211 8.04 17.68 -1.46
C ALA A 211 8.40 16.18 -1.44
N ALA A 212 8.46 15.51 -2.60
CA ALA A 212 8.84 14.11 -2.70
C ALA A 212 10.29 13.86 -2.24
N PHE A 213 11.18 14.84 -2.36
CA PHE A 213 12.58 14.71 -1.91
C PHE A 213 12.74 14.64 -0.39
N VAL A 214 11.73 15.06 0.37
CA VAL A 214 11.68 14.89 1.82
C VAL A 214 10.85 13.66 2.17
N LEU A 215 9.69 13.52 1.53
CA LEU A 215 8.71 12.50 1.87
C LEU A 215 9.18 11.07 1.58
N VAL A 216 9.86 10.85 0.45
CA VAL A 216 10.38 9.53 0.06
C VAL A 216 11.47 9.06 1.02
N PRO A 217 12.55 9.83 1.30
CA PRO A 217 13.54 9.42 2.30
C PRO A 217 12.93 9.21 3.69
N ALA A 218 12.01 10.08 4.12
CA ALA A 218 11.32 9.92 5.39
C ALA A 218 10.54 8.59 5.46
N LEU A 219 9.84 8.22 4.38
CA LEU A 219 9.15 6.93 4.28
C LEU A 219 10.10 5.74 4.37
N VAL A 220 11.25 5.80 3.70
CA VAL A 220 12.26 4.74 3.75
C VAL A 220 12.79 4.57 5.18
N VAL A 221 13.21 5.67 5.82
CA VAL A 221 13.72 5.65 7.20
C VAL A 221 12.65 5.13 8.17
N VAL A 222 11.43 5.65 8.09
CA VAL A 222 10.34 5.23 8.97
C VAL A 222 9.94 3.77 8.70
N GLY A 223 10.02 3.29 7.46
CA GLY A 223 9.82 1.87 7.12
C GLY A 223 10.87 0.97 7.77
N LEU A 224 12.15 1.36 7.71
CA LEU A 224 13.27 0.65 8.35
C LEU A 224 13.13 0.58 9.88
N LEU A 225 12.49 1.57 10.50
CA LEU A 225 12.20 1.57 11.93
C LEU A 225 10.93 0.79 12.29
N LEU A 226 9.90 0.88 11.44
CA LEU A 226 8.59 0.29 11.68
C LEU A 226 8.66 -1.24 11.74
N ALA A 227 9.32 -1.88 10.78
CA ALA A 227 9.36 -3.33 10.69
C ALA A 227 10.01 -3.98 11.94
N PRO A 228 11.20 -3.56 12.40
CA PRO A 228 11.78 -4.03 13.65
C PRO A 228 10.93 -3.70 14.88
N THR A 229 10.34 -2.49 14.95
CA THR A 229 9.50 -2.11 16.10
C THR A 229 8.31 -3.06 16.26
N MET A 230 7.64 -3.40 15.15
CA MET A 230 6.55 -4.36 15.16
C MET A 230 7.04 -5.79 15.49
N TYR A 231 8.23 -6.16 15.00
CA TYR A 231 8.87 -7.44 15.30
C TYR A 231 9.12 -7.60 16.81
N TYR A 232 9.85 -6.67 17.43
CA TYR A 232 10.15 -6.72 18.87
C TYR A 232 8.90 -6.73 19.74
N GLN A 233 7.83 -6.02 19.35
CA GLN A 233 6.59 -6.02 20.10
C GLN A 233 5.96 -7.42 20.18
N VAL A 234 5.95 -8.16 19.07
CA VAL A 234 5.36 -9.52 19.04
C VAL A 234 6.33 -10.54 19.62
N TRP A 235 7.62 -10.47 19.26
CA TRP A 235 8.65 -11.38 19.73
C TRP A 235 8.81 -11.29 21.26
N GLY A 236 8.88 -10.08 21.81
CA GLY A 236 8.95 -9.87 23.26
C GLY A 236 7.70 -10.34 24.00
N GLY A 237 6.51 -10.18 23.39
CA GLY A 237 5.27 -10.74 23.93
C GLY A 237 5.25 -12.28 23.94
N ALA A 238 5.82 -12.91 22.91
CA ALA A 238 5.94 -14.36 22.81
C ALA A 238 6.94 -14.97 23.80
N HIS A 239 7.99 -14.24 24.18
CA HIS A 239 9.06 -14.75 25.05
C HIS A 239 8.92 -14.32 26.52
N PHE A 240 8.55 -13.08 26.78
CA PHE A 240 8.54 -12.48 28.12
C PHE A 240 7.14 -12.14 28.65
N GLY A 241 6.09 -12.36 27.84
CA GLY A 241 4.71 -12.10 28.26
C GLY A 241 4.16 -13.07 29.31
N PRO A 242 2.98 -12.78 29.88
CA PRO A 242 2.23 -13.75 30.68
C PRO A 242 1.96 -15.06 29.91
N PRO A 243 1.76 -16.21 30.59
CA PRO A 243 1.60 -17.51 29.93
C PRO A 243 0.56 -17.53 28.80
N GLN A 244 -0.58 -16.86 28.97
CA GLN A 244 -1.65 -16.80 27.98
C GLN A 244 -1.24 -16.01 26.73
N VAL A 245 -0.47 -14.93 26.91
CA VAL A 245 0.04 -14.11 25.81
C VAL A 245 1.12 -14.85 25.04
N ARG A 246 2.03 -15.53 25.74
CA ARG A 246 3.08 -16.34 25.11
C ARG A 246 2.48 -17.45 24.25
N ALA A 247 1.51 -18.19 24.79
CA ALA A 247 0.82 -19.24 24.04
C ALA A 247 0.10 -18.71 22.79
N ALA A 248 -0.49 -17.50 22.87
CA ALA A 248 -1.17 -16.89 21.73
C ALA A 248 -0.21 -16.35 20.65
N LEU A 249 0.97 -15.85 21.03
CA LEU A 249 1.90 -15.19 20.10
C LEU A 249 3.01 -16.10 19.58
N ALA A 250 3.37 -17.18 20.27
CA ALA A 250 4.38 -18.14 19.81
C ALA A 250 4.17 -18.64 18.36
N PRO A 251 2.96 -19.05 17.92
CA PRO A 251 2.75 -19.47 16.54
C PRO A 251 2.77 -18.32 15.52
N VAL A 252 2.73 -17.06 15.97
CA VAL A 252 2.74 -15.87 15.11
C VAL A 252 4.17 -15.44 14.76
N VAL A 253 5.17 -15.79 15.57
CA VAL A 253 6.56 -15.36 15.37
C VAL A 253 7.12 -15.78 13.99
N PRO A 254 7.04 -17.06 13.56
CA PRO A 254 7.54 -17.46 12.24
C PRO A 254 6.81 -16.79 11.07
N LEU A 255 5.51 -16.52 11.24
CA LEU A 255 4.74 -15.74 10.26
C LEU A 255 5.27 -14.31 10.16
N LEU A 256 5.58 -13.70 11.30
CA LEU A 256 6.12 -12.34 11.34
C LEU A 256 7.51 -12.24 10.72
N GLU A 257 8.31 -13.31 10.82
CA GLU A 257 9.62 -13.42 10.16
C GLU A 257 9.48 -13.46 8.64
N ASN A 258 8.53 -14.24 8.12
CA ASN A 258 8.19 -14.20 6.70
C ASN A 258 7.63 -12.84 6.26
N ILE A 259 6.85 -12.16 7.11
CA ILE A 259 6.39 -10.79 6.84
C ILE A 259 7.58 -9.81 6.83
N LEU A 260 8.54 -9.95 7.75
CA LEU A 260 9.75 -9.13 7.80
C LEU A 260 10.53 -9.24 6.49
N LEU A 261 10.64 -10.45 5.91
CA LEU A 261 11.24 -10.68 4.59
C LEU A 261 10.55 -9.85 3.50
N LEU A 262 9.22 -9.88 3.45
CA LEU A 262 8.44 -9.10 2.49
C LEU A 262 8.62 -7.60 2.70
N GLN A 263 8.67 -7.12 3.94
CA GLN A 263 8.87 -5.70 4.24
C GLN A 263 10.27 -5.22 3.85
N ILE A 264 11.31 -6.03 4.07
CA ILE A 264 12.67 -5.74 3.62
C ILE A 264 12.69 -5.63 2.09
N ASN A 265 12.12 -6.62 1.39
CA ASN A 265 12.02 -6.61 -0.07
C ASN A 265 11.29 -5.35 -0.57
N ALA A 266 10.11 -5.06 0.00
CA ALA A 266 9.31 -3.91 -0.40
C ALA A 266 10.01 -2.58 -0.17
N GLY A 267 10.70 -2.43 0.97
CA GLY A 267 11.47 -1.22 1.29
C GLY A 267 12.62 -0.98 0.32
N VAL A 268 13.39 -2.03 0.01
CA VAL A 268 14.53 -1.97 -0.93
C VAL A 268 14.05 -1.62 -2.34
N LEU A 269 13.04 -2.33 -2.85
CA LEU A 269 12.51 -2.10 -4.19
C LEU A 269 11.84 -0.73 -4.32
N PHE A 270 11.06 -0.29 -3.31
CA PHE A 270 10.48 1.04 -3.28
C PHE A 270 11.57 2.12 -3.39
N ALA A 271 12.63 2.03 -2.57
CA ALA A 271 13.73 2.99 -2.58
C ALA A 271 14.47 2.99 -3.94
N ALA A 272 14.75 1.81 -4.50
CA ALA A 272 15.43 1.68 -5.78
C ALA A 272 14.62 2.27 -6.93
N PHE A 273 13.35 1.86 -7.06
CA PHE A 273 12.47 2.34 -8.13
C PHE A 273 12.14 3.82 -8.00
N MET A 274 11.95 4.34 -6.78
CA MET A 274 11.72 5.77 -6.57
C MET A 274 12.96 6.59 -6.89
N THR A 275 14.15 6.08 -6.59
CA THR A 275 15.42 6.72 -6.99
C THR A 275 15.53 6.82 -8.51
N ILE A 276 15.24 5.73 -9.23
CA ILE A 276 15.20 5.74 -10.70
C ILE A 276 14.17 6.76 -11.20
N ALA A 277 12.96 6.77 -10.61
CA ALA A 277 11.90 7.70 -10.98
C ALA A 277 12.32 9.16 -10.81
N LEU A 278 12.88 9.53 -9.66
CA LEU A 278 13.28 10.90 -9.35
C LEU A 278 14.50 11.35 -10.17
N ARG A 279 15.42 10.44 -10.51
CA ARG A 279 16.53 10.73 -11.45
C ARG A 279 16.02 10.98 -12.88
N ALA A 280 15.03 10.20 -13.32
CA ALA A 280 14.43 10.34 -14.64
C ALA A 280 13.57 11.60 -14.82
N ARG A 281 13.21 12.32 -13.74
CA ARG A 281 12.21 13.41 -13.75
C ARG A 281 12.49 14.53 -14.76
N ALA A 282 13.77 14.84 -15.01
CA ALA A 282 14.18 15.98 -15.84
C ALA A 282 14.49 15.58 -17.29
N THR A 283 14.83 14.32 -17.54
CA THR A 283 15.37 13.87 -18.83
C THR A 283 14.50 12.82 -19.52
N HIS A 284 13.65 12.11 -18.76
CA HIS A 284 12.85 10.99 -19.27
C HIS A 284 11.48 10.97 -18.60
N SER A 285 10.59 11.87 -19.01
CA SER A 285 9.24 12.04 -18.43
C SER A 285 8.42 10.74 -18.48
N GLY A 286 8.51 9.98 -19.58
CA GLY A 286 7.86 8.69 -19.76
C GLY A 286 8.33 7.61 -18.79
N LEU A 287 9.62 7.61 -18.44
CA LEU A 287 10.20 6.72 -17.43
C LEU A 287 9.82 7.17 -16.02
N HIS A 288 9.94 8.47 -15.73
CA HIS A 288 9.59 9.07 -14.44
C HIS A 288 8.16 8.66 -14.01
N LYS A 289 7.16 8.98 -14.83
CA LYS A 289 5.74 8.74 -14.48
C LYS A 289 5.48 7.26 -14.20
N ARG A 290 6.01 6.34 -15.01
CA ARG A 290 5.80 4.90 -14.84
C ARG A 290 6.54 4.36 -13.62
N MET A 291 7.78 4.76 -13.40
CA MET A 291 8.57 4.30 -12.26
C MET A 291 8.01 4.76 -10.91
N VAL A 292 7.38 5.95 -10.83
CA VAL A 292 6.67 6.37 -9.60
C VAL A 292 5.56 5.37 -9.26
N PHE A 293 4.75 4.96 -10.24
CA PHE A 293 3.66 4.00 -10.03
C PHE A 293 4.17 2.59 -9.73
N LEU A 294 5.18 2.13 -10.47
CA LEU A 294 5.81 0.83 -10.23
C LEU A 294 6.44 0.76 -8.83
N ALA A 295 7.13 1.81 -8.39
CA ALA A 295 7.66 1.92 -7.03
C ALA A 295 6.53 1.87 -5.98
N THR A 296 5.46 2.63 -6.20
CA THR A 296 4.33 2.73 -5.26
C THR A 296 3.54 1.42 -5.14
N ALA A 297 3.49 0.61 -6.21
CA ALA A 297 2.76 -0.64 -6.21
C ALA A 297 3.37 -1.70 -5.28
N VAL A 298 4.70 -1.74 -5.15
CA VAL A 298 5.40 -2.74 -4.33
C VAL A 298 4.88 -2.77 -2.87
N PRO A 299 4.84 -1.66 -2.12
CA PRO A 299 4.31 -1.66 -0.76
C PRO A 299 2.78 -1.88 -0.66
N LEU A 300 2.03 -1.89 -1.77
CA LEU A 300 0.58 -2.19 -1.72
C LEU A 300 0.32 -3.62 -1.25
N GLY A 301 1.28 -4.54 -1.37
CA GLY A 301 1.18 -5.89 -0.83
C GLY A 301 0.70 -5.90 0.63
N ALA A 302 1.19 -4.98 1.46
CA ALA A 302 0.75 -4.84 2.84
C ALA A 302 -0.77 -4.54 2.96
N ALA A 303 -1.32 -3.66 2.11
CA ALA A 303 -2.77 -3.40 2.12
C ALA A 303 -3.56 -4.62 1.63
N ILE A 304 -3.11 -5.23 0.54
CA ILE A 304 -3.77 -6.38 -0.10
C ILE A 304 -3.81 -7.57 0.84
N ASP A 305 -2.72 -7.86 1.53
CA ASP A 305 -2.62 -8.97 2.50
C ASP A 305 -3.61 -8.83 3.66
N ARG A 306 -4.19 -7.65 3.89
CA ARG A 306 -5.22 -7.43 4.93
C ARG A 306 -6.64 -7.67 4.43
N MET A 307 -6.83 -7.87 3.13
CA MET A 307 -8.14 -8.14 2.53
C MET A 307 -8.50 -9.61 2.70
N SER A 308 -9.01 -9.98 3.89
CA SER A 308 -9.36 -11.37 4.26
C SER A 308 -10.31 -12.14 3.33
N TRP A 309 -10.97 -11.45 2.39
CA TRP A 309 -11.86 -12.03 1.38
C TRP A 309 -11.15 -12.40 0.08
N LEU A 310 -9.92 -11.93 -0.14
CA LEU A 310 -9.09 -12.42 -1.24
C LEU A 310 -8.58 -13.82 -0.94
N PRO A 311 -8.53 -14.72 -1.93
CA PRO A 311 -7.82 -15.99 -1.79
C PRO A 311 -6.43 -15.77 -1.18
N SER A 312 -6.05 -16.59 -0.21
CA SER A 312 -4.70 -16.63 0.38
C SER A 312 -4.18 -15.36 1.12
N SER A 313 -5.04 -14.46 1.61
CA SER A 313 -4.60 -13.25 2.34
C SER A 313 -4.25 -13.47 3.82
N MET A 314 -3.48 -12.50 4.33
CA MET A 314 -2.36 -12.52 5.30
C MET A 314 -1.41 -13.72 5.09
N PRO A 315 -0.27 -13.48 4.43
CA PRO A 315 0.15 -14.30 3.29
C PRO A 315 0.42 -15.73 3.72
N ALA A 316 -0.41 -16.64 3.22
CA ALA A 316 -0.15 -18.07 3.37
C ALA A 316 1.11 -18.50 2.58
N ASN A 317 1.41 -17.78 1.49
CA ASN A 317 2.56 -17.98 0.62
C ASN A 317 2.93 -16.63 -0.04
N PRO A 318 4.18 -16.46 -0.51
CA PRO A 318 4.64 -15.18 -1.06
C PRO A 318 4.08 -14.91 -2.47
N TRP A 319 3.74 -15.96 -3.23
CA TRP A 319 3.22 -15.86 -4.58
C TRP A 319 1.92 -15.06 -4.67
N ALA A 320 1.04 -15.22 -3.68
CA ALA A 320 -0.23 -14.50 -3.62
C ALA A 320 0.00 -12.99 -3.57
N THR A 321 0.89 -12.53 -2.68
CA THR A 321 1.22 -11.11 -2.54
C THR A 321 1.77 -10.55 -3.85
N ASP A 322 2.74 -11.24 -4.47
CA ASP A 322 3.31 -10.81 -5.75
C ASP A 322 2.28 -10.78 -6.88
N ALA A 323 1.44 -11.82 -6.99
CA ALA A 323 0.41 -11.91 -8.02
C ALA A 323 -0.60 -10.76 -7.91
N TYR A 324 -1.02 -10.41 -6.69
CA TYR A 324 -1.95 -9.30 -6.49
C TYR A 324 -1.31 -7.93 -6.71
N VAL A 325 -0.03 -7.75 -6.38
CA VAL A 325 0.71 -6.52 -6.71
C VAL A 325 0.80 -6.34 -8.23
N LEU A 326 1.14 -7.41 -8.96
CA LEU A 326 1.16 -7.39 -10.43
C LEU A 326 -0.25 -7.17 -11.02
N ALA A 327 -1.28 -7.77 -10.44
CA ALA A 327 -2.67 -7.54 -10.83
C ALA A 327 -3.09 -6.08 -10.59
N ALA A 328 -2.65 -5.46 -9.49
CA ALA A 328 -2.91 -4.04 -9.22
C ALA A 328 -2.23 -3.11 -10.25
N LEU A 329 -1.09 -3.53 -10.83
CA LEU A 329 -0.38 -2.83 -11.91
C LEU A 329 -0.93 -3.09 -13.31
N ALA A 330 -1.65 -4.20 -13.50
CA ALA A 330 -2.13 -4.64 -14.81
C ALA A 330 -2.88 -3.56 -15.60
N PRO A 331 -3.77 -2.71 -15.01
CA PRO A 331 -4.47 -1.69 -15.79
C PRO A 331 -3.52 -0.71 -16.49
N LEU A 332 -2.44 -0.28 -15.82
CA LEU A 332 -1.46 0.64 -16.41
C LEU A 332 -0.63 -0.06 -17.49
N PHE A 333 -0.20 -1.30 -17.25
CA PHE A 333 0.55 -2.09 -18.23
C PHE A 333 -0.28 -2.36 -19.49
N VAL A 334 -1.52 -2.82 -19.32
CA VAL A 334 -2.46 -3.08 -20.42
C VAL A 334 -2.74 -1.80 -21.18
N TRP A 335 -2.95 -0.67 -20.49
CA TRP A 335 -3.11 0.63 -21.14
C TRP A 335 -1.92 0.97 -22.04
N ASP A 336 -0.70 0.84 -21.54
CA ASP A 336 0.51 1.14 -22.30
C ASP A 336 0.65 0.23 -23.54
N VAL A 337 0.47 -1.07 -23.38
CA VAL A 337 0.60 -2.03 -24.50
C VAL A 337 -0.49 -1.83 -25.54
N VAL A 338 -1.75 -1.63 -25.13
CA VAL A 338 -2.87 -1.43 -26.06
C VAL A 338 -2.73 -0.12 -26.83
N ARG A 339 -2.34 0.97 -26.15
CA ARG A 339 -2.29 2.32 -26.75
C ARG A 339 -1.00 2.60 -27.50
N HIS A 340 0.14 2.15 -26.98
CA HIS A 340 1.46 2.44 -27.55
C HIS A 340 2.04 1.28 -28.36
N ARG A 341 1.38 0.10 -28.33
CA ARG A 341 1.78 -1.13 -29.05
C ARG A 341 3.22 -1.58 -28.76
N ARG A 342 3.79 -1.14 -27.64
CA ARG A 342 5.17 -1.40 -27.21
C ARG A 342 5.23 -1.50 -25.69
N ILE A 343 6.13 -2.34 -25.20
CA ILE A 343 6.45 -2.41 -23.77
C ILE A 343 7.45 -1.29 -23.46
N HIS A 344 7.07 -0.38 -22.57
CA HIS A 344 7.96 0.70 -22.15
C HIS A 344 9.14 0.14 -21.32
N GLN A 345 10.33 0.72 -21.47
CA GLN A 345 11.56 0.31 -20.73
C GLN A 345 11.40 0.25 -19.20
N ALA A 346 10.45 1.01 -18.65
CA ALA A 346 10.13 1.03 -17.22
C ALA A 346 9.72 -0.36 -16.72
N TYR A 347 8.95 -1.11 -17.50
CA TYR A 347 8.52 -2.46 -17.15
C TYR A 347 9.67 -3.46 -17.20
N VAL A 348 10.61 -3.28 -18.12
CA VAL A 348 11.82 -4.12 -18.21
C VAL A 348 12.70 -3.89 -16.98
N LEU A 349 12.94 -2.62 -16.61
CA LEU A 349 13.69 -2.27 -15.39
C LEU A 349 12.99 -2.79 -14.13
N PHE A 350 11.67 -2.67 -14.07
CA PHE A 350 10.87 -3.17 -12.96
C PHE A 350 10.99 -4.68 -12.85
N LEU A 351 10.68 -5.44 -13.90
CA LEU A 351 10.75 -6.91 -13.87
C LEU A 351 12.17 -7.41 -13.63
N GLY A 352 13.18 -6.74 -14.19
CA GLY A 352 14.59 -7.08 -14.01
C GLY A 352 15.08 -6.97 -12.57
N LEU A 353 14.45 -6.15 -11.73
CA LEU A 353 14.74 -6.05 -10.29
C LEU A 353 13.72 -6.80 -9.43
N TYR A 354 12.45 -6.74 -9.80
CA TYR A 354 11.34 -7.32 -9.05
C TYR A 354 11.37 -8.85 -9.06
N VAL A 355 11.58 -9.48 -10.24
CA VAL A 355 11.55 -10.94 -10.36
C VAL A 355 12.69 -11.63 -9.58
N PRO A 356 13.96 -11.19 -9.69
CA PRO A 356 15.02 -11.78 -8.86
C PRO A 356 14.76 -11.59 -7.36
N ALA A 357 14.27 -10.42 -6.95
CA ALA A 357 13.96 -10.16 -5.56
C ALA A 357 12.80 -11.04 -5.05
N ALA A 358 11.73 -11.20 -5.84
CA ALA A 358 10.63 -12.12 -5.55
C ALA A 358 11.12 -13.57 -5.47
N ALA A 359 11.98 -14.00 -6.39
CA ALA A 359 12.57 -15.35 -6.35
C ALA A 359 13.39 -15.60 -5.07
N LEU A 360 14.16 -14.62 -4.62
CA LEU A 360 14.88 -14.69 -3.33
C LEU A 360 13.91 -14.83 -2.16
N VAL A 361 12.80 -14.08 -2.16
CA VAL A 361 11.75 -14.21 -1.13
C VAL A 361 11.17 -15.63 -1.14
N ILE A 362 10.83 -16.16 -2.31
CA ILE A 362 10.27 -17.50 -2.48
C ILE A 362 11.24 -18.58 -1.98
N VAL A 363 12.52 -18.47 -2.29
CA VAL A 363 13.56 -19.42 -1.86
C VAL A 363 13.73 -19.38 -0.33
N ALA A 364 13.66 -18.20 0.27
CA ALA A 364 13.80 -18.00 1.71
C ALA A 364 12.54 -18.34 2.51
N TRP A 365 11.37 -18.28 1.88
CA TRP A 365 10.08 -18.41 2.54
C TRP A 365 9.98 -19.70 3.37
N ASP A 366 9.65 -19.52 4.65
CA ASP A 366 9.47 -20.61 5.62
C ASP A 366 10.66 -21.56 5.76
N LYS A 367 11.88 -21.11 5.40
CA LYS A 367 13.09 -21.91 5.57
C LYS A 367 13.69 -21.71 6.96
N PRO A 368 14.19 -22.78 7.61
CA PRO A 368 14.83 -22.68 8.92
C PRO A 368 15.99 -21.66 8.95
N TRP A 369 16.76 -21.58 7.86
CA TRP A 369 17.87 -20.63 7.76
C TRP A 369 17.39 -19.17 7.69
N TRP A 370 16.21 -18.91 7.11
CA TRP A 370 15.63 -17.58 7.05
C TRP A 370 15.18 -17.14 8.43
N HIS A 371 14.43 -17.99 9.15
CA HIS A 371 14.01 -17.72 10.52
C HIS A 371 15.21 -17.45 11.44
N ALA A 372 16.29 -18.25 11.32
CA ALA A 372 17.55 -18.00 12.03
C ALA A 372 18.28 -16.72 11.57
N ALA A 373 18.14 -16.31 10.32
CA ALA A 373 18.68 -15.04 9.83
C ALA A 373 17.87 -13.85 10.38
N ALA A 374 16.53 -13.95 10.42
CA ALA A 374 15.65 -12.93 10.99
C ALA A 374 16.02 -12.66 12.46
N HIS A 375 16.21 -13.70 13.27
CA HIS A 375 16.71 -13.58 14.64
C HIS A 375 18.04 -12.82 14.72
N ARG A 376 19.03 -13.20 13.90
CA ARG A 376 20.34 -12.54 13.86
C ARG A 376 20.27 -11.07 13.43
N ILE A 377 19.45 -10.75 12.42
CA ILE A 377 19.25 -9.36 11.96
C ILE A 377 18.59 -8.53 13.07
N MET A 378 17.67 -9.14 13.83
CA MET A 378 16.98 -8.49 14.96
C MET A 378 17.76 -8.57 16.28
N GLY A 379 18.89 -9.28 16.34
CA GLY A 379 19.69 -9.43 17.56
C GLY A 379 18.95 -10.12 18.72
N VAL A 380 18.12 -11.11 18.43
CA VAL A 380 17.33 -11.88 19.42
C VAL A 380 17.65 -13.37 19.45
#